data_AF-A0A382W3K0-F1
#
_entry.id   AF-A0A382W3K0-F1
#
_cell.length_a   1.000
_cell.length_b   1.000
_cell.length_c   1.000
_cell.angle_alpha   90.00
_cell.angle_beta   90.00
_cell.angle_gamma   90.00
#
_symmetry.space_group_name_H-M   'P 1'
#
loop_
_entity.id
_entity.type
_entity.pdbx_description
1 polymer ?
#
loop_
_entity_poly.entity_id
_entity_poly.type
_entity_poly.pdbx_seq_one_letter_code
_entity_poly.pdbx_strand_id
1 'polypeptide(L)'
;MKIDGEILSVIVAIGLCPIVPIFHIILIRLLKKEEIILPTFFASFFYVSLWGFLVFRELSVYSLSIIAITRMLVAGICTIGFLVFTYMEAISQVFRGFTMNTLINVHYNQPMSFQEVIGKSGSETETNWFVTNRIQIMEDLNLVQCKDKALTLLPKGVFAGKMGIIVKKVLNMGVGG
;
A
#
# COMPACT_ATOMS: atom_id res chain seq x y z
N MET A 1 14.49 21.42 29.92
CA MET A 1 15.19 20.41 29.10
C MET A 1 15.27 20.98 27.68
N LYS A 2 16.46 21.30 27.14
CA LYS A 2 16.59 21.70 25.73
C LYS A 2 16.42 20.43 24.90
N ILE A 3 15.36 20.34 24.11
CA ILE A 3 15.19 19.24 23.15
C ILE A 3 16.15 19.54 22.00
N ASP A 4 17.01 18.58 21.65
CA ASP A 4 17.87 18.70 20.49
C ASP A 4 17.03 18.81 19.22
N GLY A 5 17.40 19.73 18.32
CA GLY A 5 16.63 20.00 17.10
C GLY A 5 16.39 18.76 16.24
N GLU A 6 17.34 17.82 16.22
CA GLU A 6 17.19 16.54 15.53
C GLU A 6 16.04 15.70 16.11
N ILE A 7 16.01 15.58 17.44
CA ILE A 7 14.97 14.85 18.16
C ILE A 7 13.62 15.50 17.90
N LEU A 8 13.55 16.84 17.93
CA LEU A 8 12.34 17.57 17.60
C LEU A 8 11.86 17.28 16.16
N SER A 9 12.77 17.33 15.19
CA SER A 9 12.51 17.06 13.77
C SER A 9 11.93 15.66 13.55
N VAL A 10 12.48 14.66 14.24
CA VAL A 10 12.02 13.26 14.23
C VAL A 10 10.66 13.13 14.90
N ILE A 11 10.45 13.72 16.07
CA ILE A 11 9.17 13.68 16.79
C ILE A 11 8.06 14.30 15.93
N VAL A 12 8.32 15.45 15.30
CA VAL A 12 7.36 16.10 14.39
C VAL A 12 7.05 15.19 13.21
N ALA A 13 8.06 14.57 12.58
CA ALA A 13 7.84 13.62 11.49
C ALA A 13 6.94 12.44 11.93
N ILE A 14 7.25 11.79 13.06
CA ILE A 14 6.47 10.67 13.58
C ILE A 14 5.05 11.10 13.93
N GLY A 15 4.88 12.24 14.62
CA GLY A 15 3.57 12.76 15.03
C GLY A 15 2.66 13.07 13.85
N LEU A 16 3.24 13.49 12.71
CA LEU A 16 2.50 13.75 11.48
C LEU A 16 2.26 12.47 10.65
N CYS A 17 2.88 11.32 10.97
CA CYS A 17 2.77 10.08 10.21
C CYS A 17 1.32 9.64 9.94
N PRO A 18 0.36 9.75 10.89
CA PRO A 18 -1.03 9.35 10.64
C PRO A 18 -1.73 10.16 9.54
N ILE A 19 -1.21 11.34 9.18
CA ILE A 19 -1.79 12.17 8.12
C ILE A 19 -1.71 11.47 6.77
N VAL A 20 -0.66 10.70 6.51
CA VAL A 20 -0.49 9.99 5.23
C VAL A 20 -1.65 9.02 4.97
N PRO A 21 -1.96 8.03 5.84
CA PRO A 21 -3.09 7.13 5.61
C PRO A 21 -4.43 7.83 5.63
N ILE A 22 -4.64 8.84 6.50
CA ILE A 22 -5.90 9.59 6.56
C ILE A 22 -6.15 10.32 5.24
N PHE A 23 -5.16 11.06 4.76
CA PHE A 23 -5.27 11.84 3.52
C PHE A 23 -5.37 10.93 2.30
N HIS A 24 -4.65 9.80 2.30
CA HIS A 24 -4.78 8.78 1.26
C HIS A 24 -6.22 8.24 1.17
N ILE A 25 -6.84 7.87 2.30
CA ILE A 25 -8.24 7.41 2.33
C ILE A 25 -9.19 8.51 1.83
N ILE A 26 -9.00 9.75 2.27
CA ILE A 26 -9.80 10.89 1.81
C ILE A 26 -9.68 11.07 0.29
N LEU A 27 -8.46 11.02 -0.27
CA LEU A 27 -8.23 11.16 -1.69
C LEU A 27 -8.84 10.02 -2.50
N ILE A 28 -8.76 8.77 -2.04
CA ILE A 28 -9.43 7.63 -2.69
C ILE A 28 -10.94 7.92 -2.77
N ARG A 29 -11.55 8.36 -1.66
CA ARG A 29 -12.98 8.66 -1.59
C ARG A 29 -13.38 9.83 -2.49
N LEU A 30 -12.59 10.89 -2.54
CA LEU A 30 -12.89 12.09 -3.32
C LEU A 30 -12.69 11.88 -4.82
N LEU A 31 -11.57 11.28 -5.20
CA LEU A 31 -11.24 11.07 -6.61
C LEU A 31 -12.08 9.96 -7.23
N LYS A 32 -12.71 9.10 -6.40
CA LYS A 32 -13.36 7.85 -6.85
C LYS A 32 -12.48 7.02 -7.78
N LYS A 33 -11.16 7.23 -7.68
CA LYS A 33 -10.15 6.57 -8.49
C LYS A 33 -9.57 5.46 -7.65
N GLU A 34 -9.56 4.28 -8.24
CA GLU A 34 -8.98 3.08 -7.64
C GLU A 34 -7.45 3.01 -7.82
N GLU A 35 -6.88 3.91 -8.61
CA GLU A 35 -5.44 4.04 -8.77
C GLU A 35 -4.82 4.49 -7.45
N ILE A 36 -4.39 3.56 -6.61
CA ILE A 36 -3.79 3.80 -5.28
C ILE A 36 -2.51 4.65 -5.34
N ILE A 37 -1.78 4.59 -6.46
CA ILE A 37 -0.47 5.25 -6.61
C ILE A 37 -0.60 6.77 -6.52
N LEU A 38 -1.57 7.35 -7.22
CA LEU A 38 -1.73 8.80 -7.32
C LEU A 38 -2.14 9.44 -5.97
N PRO A 39 -3.16 8.93 -5.25
CA PRO A 39 -3.48 9.33 -3.89
C PRO A 39 -2.33 9.15 -2.90
N THR A 40 -1.59 8.04 -2.96
CA THR A 40 -0.44 7.79 -2.09
C THR A 40 0.66 8.83 -2.33
N PHE A 41 0.93 9.17 -3.60
CA PHE A 41 1.90 10.19 -3.98
C PHE A 41 1.51 11.58 -3.42
N PHE A 42 0.26 12.01 -3.62
CA PHE A 42 -0.23 13.28 -3.10
C PHE A 42 -0.23 13.34 -1.57
N ALA A 43 -0.60 12.26 -0.89
CA ALA A 43 -0.55 12.17 0.56
C ALA A 43 0.88 12.29 1.10
N SER A 44 1.83 11.64 0.44
CA SER A 44 3.26 11.71 0.79
C SER A 44 3.83 13.12 0.56
N PHE A 45 3.45 13.77 -0.55
CA PHE A 45 3.87 15.15 -0.85
C PHE A 45 3.31 16.14 0.18
N PHE A 46 2.02 16.02 0.53
CA PHE A 46 1.39 16.85 1.56
C PHE A 46 2.08 16.68 2.92
N TYR A 47 2.39 15.44 3.29
CA TYR A 47 3.10 15.12 4.52
C TYR A 47 4.50 15.76 4.59
N VAL A 48 5.30 15.63 3.52
CA VAL A 48 6.64 16.28 3.43
C VAL A 48 6.51 17.80 3.53
N SER A 49 5.53 18.38 2.84
CA SER A 49 5.30 19.84 2.82
C SER A 49 4.90 20.36 4.19
N LEU A 50 4.01 19.65 4.90
CA LEU A 50 3.54 20.02 6.22
C LEU A 50 4.65 19.88 7.28
N TRP A 51 5.42 18.80 7.23
CA TRP A 51 6.60 18.66 8.08
C TRP A 51 7.61 19.79 7.82
N GLY A 52 7.91 20.08 6.55
CA GLY A 52 8.85 21.14 6.17
C GLY A 52 8.39 22.51 6.66
N PHE A 53 7.11 22.82 6.56
CA PHE A 53 6.52 24.05 7.07
C PHE A 53 6.67 24.18 8.59
N LEU A 54 6.38 23.11 9.35
CA LEU A 54 6.50 23.11 10.81
C LEU A 54 7.95 23.23 11.28
N VAL A 55 8.85 22.50 10.63
CA VAL A 55 10.29 22.60 10.92
C VAL A 55 10.82 24.00 10.56
N PHE A 56 10.44 24.56 9.42
CA PHE A 56 10.84 25.92 9.02
C PHE A 56 10.32 26.99 10.00
N ARG A 57 9.09 26.85 10.48
CA ARG A 57 8.52 27.74 11.51
C ARG A 57 9.32 27.69 12.81
N GLU A 58 9.72 26.51 13.26
CA GLU A 58 10.57 26.40 14.45
C GLU A 58 11.97 26.98 14.20
N LEU A 59 12.53 26.76 13.01
CA LEU A 59 13.82 27.33 12.61
C LEU A 59 13.84 28.86 12.59
N SER A 60 12.74 29.54 12.24
CA SER A 60 12.71 31.01 12.24
C SER A 60 12.68 31.62 13.64
N VAL A 61 12.34 30.82 14.66
CA VAL A 61 12.30 31.22 16.07
C VAL A 61 13.67 31.06 16.76
N TYR A 62 14.46 30.08 16.33
CA TYR A 62 15.77 29.79 16.90
C TYR A 62 16.89 30.17 15.94
N SER A 63 17.77 31.09 16.33
CA SER A 63 18.99 31.45 15.58
C SER A 63 20.01 30.30 15.56
N LEU A 64 19.69 29.24 14.82
CA LEU A 64 20.47 28.01 14.73
C LEU A 64 21.65 28.17 13.75
N SER A 65 22.75 27.48 14.03
CA SER A 65 23.88 27.38 13.10
C SER A 65 23.53 26.50 11.90
N ILE A 66 24.12 26.77 10.74
CA ILE A 66 23.91 26.00 9.49
C ILE A 66 24.07 24.49 9.73
N ILE A 67 25.07 24.08 10.53
CA ILE A 67 25.32 22.68 10.86
C ILE A 67 24.13 22.05 11.60
N ALA A 68 23.53 22.77 12.55
CA ALA A 68 22.35 22.29 13.27
C ALA A 68 21.14 22.17 12.34
N ILE A 69 20.95 23.13 11.43
CA ILE A 69 19.88 23.10 10.42
C ILE A 69 20.01 21.87 9.53
N THR A 70 21.21 21.61 8.99
CA THR A 70 21.44 20.46 8.12
C THR A 70 21.15 19.15 8.83
N ARG A 71 21.60 19.01 10.08
CA ARG A 71 21.33 17.84 10.92
C ARG A 71 19.84 17.59 11.13
N MET A 72 19.08 18.64 11.42
CA MET A 72 17.62 18.58 11.57
C MET A 72 16.92 18.12 10.29
N LEU A 73 17.33 18.66 9.13
CA LEU A 73 16.75 18.33 7.84
C LEU A 73 17.03 16.88 7.46
N VAL A 74 18.28 16.42 7.61
CA VAL A 74 18.66 15.03 7.32
C VAL A 74 17.88 14.07 8.20
N ALA A 75 17.84 14.30 9.51
CA ALA A 75 17.11 13.44 10.44
C ALA A 75 15.63 13.30 10.08
N GLY A 76 14.96 14.41 9.76
CA GLY A 76 13.54 14.39 9.43
C GLY A 76 13.25 13.81 8.04
N ILE A 77 14.04 14.14 7.01
CA ILE A 77 13.88 13.56 5.67
C ILE A 77 14.08 12.04 5.70
N CYS A 78 15.10 11.55 6.41
CA CYS A 78 15.32 10.11 6.56
C CYS A 78 14.13 9.44 7.27
N THR A 79 13.60 10.06 8.32
CA THR A 79 12.44 9.54 9.07
C THR A 79 11.18 9.51 8.20
N ILE A 80 10.90 10.61 7.48
CA ILE A 80 9.77 10.69 6.54
C ILE A 80 9.90 9.62 5.45
N GLY A 81 11.07 9.51 4.84
CA GLY A 81 11.34 8.50 3.81
C GLY A 81 11.07 7.10 4.34
N PHE A 82 11.61 6.76 5.51
CA PHE A 82 11.36 5.47 6.15
C PHE A 82 9.86 5.20 6.38
N LEU A 83 9.12 6.16 6.91
CA LEU A 83 7.69 6.02 7.19
C LEU A 83 6.84 5.88 5.92
N VAL A 84 7.11 6.70 4.89
CA VAL A 84 6.42 6.65 3.61
C VAL A 84 6.68 5.32 2.91
N PHE A 85 7.94 4.86 2.84
CA PHE A 85 8.25 3.56 2.23
C PHE A 85 7.65 2.39 3.01
N THR A 86 7.67 2.45 4.34
CA THR A 86 7.01 1.43 5.17
C THR A 86 5.51 1.38 4.89
N TYR A 87 4.86 2.54 4.77
CA TYR A 87 3.45 2.62 4.43
C TYR A 87 3.15 2.06 3.02
N MET A 88 3.98 2.41 2.03
CA MET A 88 3.87 1.88 0.68
C MET A 88 4.07 0.36 0.64
N GLU A 89 5.02 -0.18 1.40
CA GLU A 89 5.23 -1.63 1.49
C GLU A 89 4.06 -2.33 2.19
N ALA A 90 3.51 -1.75 3.26
CA ALA A 90 2.32 -2.30 3.93
C ALA A 90 1.12 -2.37 2.96
N ILE A 91 0.90 -1.30 2.19
CA ILE A 91 -0.11 -1.27 1.13
C ILE A 91 0.18 -2.35 0.05
N SER A 92 1.43 -2.45 -0.40
CA SER A 92 1.89 -3.45 -1.36
C SER A 92 1.65 -4.89 -0.87
N GLN A 93 1.81 -5.16 0.42
CA GLN A 93 1.56 -6.47 1.01
C GLN A 93 0.08 -6.84 1.03
N VAL A 94 -0.81 -5.91 1.35
CA VAL A 94 -2.27 -6.12 1.23
C VAL A 94 -2.62 -6.55 -0.20
N PHE A 95 -1.97 -5.93 -1.19
CA PHE A 95 -2.15 -6.27 -2.60
C PHE A 95 -1.55 -7.62 -3.02
N ARG A 96 -0.41 -8.02 -2.47
CA ARG A 96 0.15 -9.36 -2.70
C ARG A 96 -0.74 -10.44 -2.10
N GLY A 97 -1.32 -10.17 -0.92
CA GLY A 97 -2.32 -11.03 -0.28
C GLY A 97 -3.53 -11.26 -1.19
N PHE A 98 -4.00 -10.22 -1.90
CA PHE A 98 -5.09 -10.34 -2.88
C PHE A 98 -4.79 -11.34 -3.99
N THR A 99 -3.62 -11.28 -4.63
CA THR A 99 -3.22 -12.23 -5.69
C THR A 99 -3.26 -13.68 -5.20
N MET A 100 -2.72 -13.93 -4.01
CA MET A 100 -2.70 -15.27 -3.43
C MET A 100 -4.11 -15.77 -3.09
N ASN A 101 -4.94 -14.89 -2.52
CA ASN A 101 -6.32 -15.22 -2.18
C ASN A 101 -7.14 -15.53 -3.45
N THR A 102 -6.94 -14.81 -4.54
CA THR A 102 -7.56 -15.10 -5.84
C THR A 102 -7.15 -16.49 -6.36
N LEU A 103 -5.86 -16.85 -6.30
CA LEU A 103 -5.40 -18.18 -6.71
C LEU A 103 -6.04 -19.30 -5.87
N ILE A 104 -6.10 -19.13 -4.55
CA ILE A 104 -6.73 -20.09 -3.63
C ILE A 104 -8.24 -20.22 -3.91
N ASN A 105 -8.92 -19.09 -4.11
CA ASN A 105 -10.36 -19.05 -4.36
C ASN A 105 -10.72 -19.71 -5.70
N VAL A 106 -9.94 -19.45 -6.74
CA VAL A 106 -10.12 -20.13 -8.03
C VAL A 106 -9.83 -21.61 -7.86
N HIS A 107 -8.80 -22.01 -7.10
CA HIS A 107 -8.48 -23.42 -6.86
C HIS A 107 -9.64 -24.18 -6.17
N TYR A 108 -10.32 -23.56 -5.21
CA TYR A 108 -11.43 -24.19 -4.48
C TYR A 108 -12.74 -24.26 -5.28
N ASN A 109 -13.05 -23.25 -6.10
CA ASN A 109 -14.39 -23.07 -6.66
C ASN A 109 -14.46 -23.24 -8.19
N GLN A 110 -13.44 -23.82 -8.85
CA GLN A 110 -13.33 -23.83 -10.32
C GLN A 110 -14.64 -24.24 -11.04
N PRO A 111 -15.01 -23.56 -12.15
CA PRO A 111 -14.47 -22.29 -12.69
C PRO A 111 -15.11 -21.05 -12.04
N MET A 112 -14.31 -19.99 -11.83
CA MET A 112 -14.80 -18.70 -11.30
C MET A 112 -14.81 -17.66 -12.42
N SER A 113 -15.89 -16.89 -12.53
CA SER A 113 -15.98 -15.81 -13.50
C SER A 113 -15.16 -14.60 -13.05
N PHE A 114 -14.70 -13.80 -14.00
CA PHE A 114 -13.98 -12.54 -13.72
C PHE A 114 -14.81 -11.58 -12.83
N GLN A 115 -16.12 -11.55 -13.02
CA GLN A 115 -17.03 -10.73 -12.22
C GLN A 115 -17.14 -11.22 -10.76
N GLU A 116 -17.12 -12.54 -10.53
CA GLU A 116 -17.10 -13.08 -9.16
C GLU A 116 -15.79 -12.77 -8.43
N VAL A 117 -14.66 -12.70 -9.15
CA VAL A 117 -13.37 -12.28 -8.57
C VAL A 117 -13.42 -10.81 -8.16
N ILE A 118 -14.01 -9.94 -8.98
CA ILE A 118 -14.22 -8.51 -8.66
C ILE A 118 -15.20 -8.34 -7.48
N GLY A 119 -16.32 -9.06 -7.48
CA GLY A 119 -17.30 -8.99 -6.39
C GLY A 119 -16.70 -9.43 -5.05
N LYS A 120 -15.85 -10.47 -5.06
CA LYS A 120 -15.16 -10.95 -3.85
C LYS A 120 -13.98 -10.07 -3.42
N SER A 121 -13.49 -9.16 -4.27
CA SER A 121 -12.45 -8.19 -3.91
C SER A 121 -13.00 -6.97 -3.16
N GLY A 122 -14.31 -6.91 -2.91
CA GLY A 122 -14.96 -5.78 -2.22
C GLY A 122 -15.11 -4.52 -3.09
N SER A 123 -15.00 -4.67 -4.42
CA SER A 123 -15.14 -3.58 -5.38
C SER A 123 -16.56 -3.61 -5.96
N GLU A 124 -17.40 -2.61 -5.65
CA GLU A 124 -18.75 -2.49 -6.21
C GLU A 124 -18.77 -1.98 -7.67
N THR A 125 -17.60 -1.62 -8.20
CA THR A 125 -17.39 -1.07 -9.54
C THR A 125 -17.03 -2.16 -10.55
N GLU A 126 -17.75 -2.20 -11.69
CA GLU A 126 -17.57 -3.18 -12.78
C GLU A 126 -16.20 -3.14 -13.47
N THR A 127 -15.39 -2.09 -13.23
CA THR A 127 -14.10 -1.87 -13.88
C THR A 127 -13.03 -1.60 -12.85
N ASN A 128 -12.75 -2.61 -12.03
CA ASN A 128 -11.62 -2.49 -11.12
C ASN A 128 -10.30 -2.61 -11.90
N TRP A 129 -9.70 -1.48 -12.28
CA TRP A 129 -8.46 -1.44 -13.06
C TRP A 129 -7.35 -2.23 -12.36
N PHE A 130 -7.33 -2.19 -11.03
CA PHE A 130 -6.32 -2.87 -10.23
C PHE A 130 -6.50 -4.40 -10.28
N VAL A 131 -7.72 -4.92 -10.10
CA VAL A 131 -8.01 -6.35 -10.23
C VAL A 131 -7.71 -6.83 -11.65
N THR A 132 -8.08 -6.03 -12.64
CA THR A 132 -7.81 -6.30 -14.07
C THR A 132 -6.30 -6.39 -14.34
N ASN A 133 -5.53 -5.39 -13.91
CA ASN A 133 -4.08 -5.37 -14.06
C ASN A 133 -3.41 -6.54 -13.32
N ARG A 134 -3.91 -6.91 -12.14
CA ARG A 134 -3.39 -8.08 -11.40
C ARG A 134 -3.67 -9.39 -12.11
N ILE A 135 -4.87 -9.58 -12.64
CA ILE A 135 -5.21 -10.76 -13.42
C ILE A 135 -4.36 -10.84 -14.68
N GLN A 136 -4.13 -9.71 -15.35
CA GLN A 136 -3.25 -9.63 -16.52
C GLN A 136 -1.80 -10.01 -16.16
N ILE A 137 -1.24 -9.48 -15.08
CA ILE A 137 0.08 -9.88 -14.58
C ILE A 137 0.12 -11.39 -14.25
N MET A 138 -0.95 -11.94 -13.65
CA MET A 138 -1.04 -13.37 -13.36
C MET A 138 -1.11 -14.22 -14.63
N GLU A 139 -1.73 -13.71 -15.69
CA GLU A 139 -1.77 -14.33 -17.01
C GLU A 139 -0.40 -14.29 -17.69
N ASP A 140 0.29 -13.15 -17.67
CA ASP A 140 1.67 -12.98 -18.16
C ASP A 140 2.65 -13.94 -17.43
N LEU A 141 2.45 -14.13 -16.12
CA LEU A 141 3.23 -15.08 -15.30
C LEU A 141 2.82 -16.55 -15.50
N ASN A 142 1.86 -16.84 -16.39
CA ASN A 142 1.30 -18.16 -16.64
C ASN A 142 0.74 -18.85 -15.39
N LEU A 143 0.11 -18.08 -14.49
CA LEU A 143 -0.57 -18.59 -13.30
C LEU A 143 -2.05 -18.85 -13.58
N VAL A 144 -2.69 -17.98 -14.34
CA VAL A 144 -4.10 -18.07 -14.72
C VAL A 144 -4.26 -17.95 -16.24
N GLN A 145 -5.40 -18.39 -16.74
CA GLN A 145 -5.85 -18.16 -18.11
C GLN A 145 -7.30 -17.66 -18.07
N CYS A 146 -7.57 -16.57 -18.78
CA CYS A 146 -8.92 -16.06 -18.95
C CYS A 146 -9.47 -16.51 -20.32
N LYS A 147 -10.44 -17.44 -20.32
CA LYS A 147 -11.15 -17.86 -21.53
C LYS A 147 -12.64 -17.68 -21.32
N ASP A 148 -13.33 -17.04 -22.27
CA ASP A 148 -14.78 -16.85 -22.24
C ASP A 148 -15.32 -16.27 -20.91
N LYS A 149 -14.58 -15.30 -20.33
CA LYS A 149 -14.85 -14.67 -19.02
C LYS A 149 -14.71 -15.60 -17.80
N ALA A 150 -14.26 -16.84 -17.99
CA ALA A 150 -13.91 -17.76 -16.92
C ALA A 150 -12.40 -17.70 -16.64
N LEU A 151 -12.06 -17.54 -15.36
CA LEU A 151 -10.69 -17.59 -14.88
C LEU A 151 -10.36 -19.03 -14.47
N THR A 152 -9.34 -19.60 -15.09
CA THR A 152 -8.85 -20.96 -14.82
C THR A 152 -7.39 -20.93 -14.40
N LEU A 153 -6.98 -21.89 -13.56
CA LEU A 153 -5.58 -21.99 -13.13
C LEU A 153 -4.76 -22.82 -14.12
N LEU A 154 -3.59 -22.30 -14.47
CA LEU A 154 -2.54 -23.04 -15.16
C LEU A 154 -1.70 -23.85 -14.15
N PRO A 155 -0.84 -24.80 -14.59
CA PRO A 155 -0.10 -25.68 -13.67
C PRO A 155 0.69 -24.95 -12.58
N LYS A 156 1.31 -23.81 -12.91
CA LYS A 156 2.01 -22.95 -11.92
C LYS A 156 1.04 -22.31 -10.92
N GLY A 157 -0.12 -21.85 -11.38
CA GLY A 157 -1.17 -21.31 -10.52
C GLY A 157 -1.82 -22.37 -9.63
N VAL A 158 -1.99 -23.60 -10.12
CA VAL A 158 -2.46 -24.74 -9.32
C VAL A 158 -1.47 -25.04 -8.19
N PHE A 159 -0.17 -25.08 -8.50
CA PHE A 159 0.87 -25.28 -7.48
C PHE A 159 0.86 -24.16 -6.44
N ALA A 160 0.83 -22.90 -6.88
CA ALA A 160 0.76 -21.75 -5.99
C ALA A 160 -0.51 -21.79 -5.12
N GLY A 161 -1.69 -22.03 -5.70
CA GLY A 161 -2.95 -22.16 -4.97
C GLY A 161 -2.89 -23.25 -3.89
N LYS A 162 -2.36 -24.44 -4.21
CA LYS A 162 -2.17 -25.52 -3.22
C LYS A 162 -1.23 -25.12 -2.09
N MET A 163 -0.08 -24.50 -2.41
CA MET A 163 0.85 -24.01 -1.40
C MET A 163 0.17 -22.97 -0.48
N GLY A 164 -0.65 -22.10 -1.04
CA GLY A 164 -1.45 -21.14 -0.28
C GLY A 164 -2.40 -21.79 0.71
N ILE A 165 -3.07 -22.87 0.32
CA ILE A 165 -3.96 -23.62 1.21
C ILE A 165 -3.19 -24.22 2.38
N ILE A 166 -2.01 -24.81 2.11
CA ILE A 166 -1.15 -25.38 3.15
C ILE A 166 -0.76 -24.29 4.14
N VAL A 167 -0.31 -23.14 3.64
CA VAL A 167 0.06 -21.99 4.48
C VAL A 167 -1.12 -21.47 5.29
N LYS A 168 -2.30 -21.28 4.68
CA LYS A 168 -3.53 -20.86 5.41
C LYS A 168 -3.87 -21.82 6.56
N LYS A 169 -3.74 -23.14 6.33
CA LYS A 169 -3.98 -24.16 7.36
C LYS A 169 -2.95 -24.11 8.49
N VAL A 170 -1.67 -23.97 8.16
CA VAL A 170 -0.58 -23.85 9.15
C VAL A 170 -0.76 -22.59 10.00
N LEU A 171 -1.19 -21.49 9.39
CA LEU A 171 -1.37 -20.20 10.06
C LEU A 171 -2.77 -19.99 10.66
N ASN A 172 -3.66 -20.97 10.55
CA ASN A 172 -5.06 -20.92 11.01
C ASN A 172 -5.81 -19.66 10.51
N MET A 173 -5.61 -19.30 9.24
CA MET A 173 -6.19 -18.09 8.63
C MET A 173 -7.60 -18.34 8.11
N GLY A 174 -8.50 -17.38 8.33
CA GLY A 174 -9.89 -17.44 7.86
C GLY A 174 -10.04 -17.23 6.34
N VAL A 175 -11.28 -17.19 5.86
CA VAL A 175 -11.61 -17.11 4.42
C VAL A 175 -10.92 -15.92 3.72
N GLY A 176 -10.73 -14.79 4.42
CA GLY A 176 -10.08 -13.59 3.88
C GLY A 176 -8.57 -13.47 4.09
N GLY A 177 -7.95 -14.35 4.89
CA GLY A 177 -6.53 -14.29 5.26
C GLY A 177 -5.71 -15.33 4.54
#